data_AF-A0A936U594-F1
#
_entry.id   AF-A0A936U594-F1
#
_cell.length_a   1.000
_cell.length_b   1.000
_cell.length_c   1.000
_cell.angle_alpha   90.00
_cell.angle_beta   90.00
_cell.angle_gamma   90.00
#
_symmetry.space_group_name_H-M   'P 1'
#
loop_
_entity.id
_entity.type
_entity.pdbx_description
1 polymer ?
#
loop_
_entity_poly.entity_id
_entity_poly.type
_entity_poly.pdbx_seq_one_letter_code
_entity_poly.pdbx_strand_id
1 'polypeptide(L)'
;MSEPNPSAPLRNLRALREKVDQHSARVFSAYPQHFACRAGCDRCCQSERTVSDVEHASLTEAVAALPPLTRARLAEQTSAGCSLLLDGQCSVYADRPVICRSHGLPLMMEGRRDTCPLNFKDLPIAALPEQDVLSVEALTTVLVAVNKLYCEEQGGDPLRRRAVGGLVGRGARGDG
;
A
#
# COMPACT_ATOMS: atom_id res chain seq x y z
N MET A 1 10.85 4.51 -29.18
CA MET A 1 11.43 4.51 -27.82
C MET A 1 10.69 3.44 -27.04
N SER A 2 11.23 2.23 -26.95
CA SER A 2 10.59 1.17 -26.15
C SER A 2 10.68 1.56 -24.69
N GLU A 3 9.53 1.65 -24.01
CA GLU A 3 9.52 1.72 -22.55
C GLU A 3 10.30 0.52 -21.99
N PRO A 4 11.15 0.72 -20.97
CA PRO A 4 11.84 -0.41 -20.34
C PRO A 4 10.79 -1.38 -19.80
N ASN A 5 10.89 -2.65 -20.21
CA ASN A 5 10.02 -3.69 -19.66
C ASN A 5 10.33 -3.83 -18.16
N PRO A 6 9.36 -3.63 -17.25
CA PRO A 6 9.60 -3.72 -15.82
C PRO A 6 10.18 -5.09 -15.46
N SER A 7 11.08 -5.16 -14.48
CA SER A 7 11.69 -6.41 -14.02
C SER A 7 10.63 -7.43 -13.60
N ALA A 8 10.96 -8.73 -13.64
CA ALA A 8 10.01 -9.78 -13.28
C ALA A 8 9.39 -9.59 -11.87
N PRO A 9 10.14 -9.17 -10.84
CA PRO A 9 9.59 -8.93 -9.50
C PRO A 9 8.60 -7.75 -9.46
N LEU A 10 8.84 -6.67 -10.21
CA LEU A 10 7.89 -5.55 -10.29
C LEU A 10 6.58 -5.96 -11.00
N ARG A 11 6.66 -6.83 -12.03
CA ARG A 11 5.47 -7.42 -12.64
C ARG A 11 4.72 -8.33 -11.67
N ASN A 12 5.43 -9.14 -10.89
CA ASN A 12 4.82 -10.00 -9.86
C ASN A 12 4.14 -9.18 -8.76
N LEU A 13 4.75 -8.06 -8.33
CA LEU A 13 4.14 -7.13 -7.39
C LEU A 13 2.85 -6.53 -7.96
N ARG A 14 2.85 -6.13 -9.23
CA ARG A 14 1.65 -5.63 -9.92
C ARG A 14 0.55 -6.69 -9.94
N ALA A 15 0.87 -7.93 -10.33
CA ALA A 15 -0.09 -9.03 -10.35
C ALA A 15 -0.66 -9.34 -8.94
N LEU A 16 0.16 -9.25 -7.89
CA LEU A 16 -0.31 -9.38 -6.51
C LEU A 16 -1.30 -8.26 -6.14
N ARG A 17 -0.97 -7.01 -6.47
CA ARG A 17 -1.84 -5.85 -6.23
C ARG A 17 -3.17 -6.00 -6.98
N GLU A 18 -3.15 -6.44 -8.23
CA GLU A 18 -4.35 -6.69 -9.03
C GLU A 18 -5.25 -7.77 -8.41
N LYS A 19 -4.67 -8.86 -7.88
CA LYS A 19 -5.46 -9.88 -7.16
C LYS A 19 -6.12 -9.32 -5.90
N VAL A 20 -5.40 -8.46 -5.15
CA VAL A 20 -5.97 -7.78 -3.97
C VAL A 20 -7.09 -6.84 -4.41
N ASP A 21 -6.92 -6.09 -5.49
CA ASP A 21 -7.94 -5.17 -6.01
C ASP A 21 -9.19 -5.93 -6.50
N GLN A 22 -9.02 -7.06 -7.19
CA GLN A 22 -10.13 -7.92 -7.63
C GLN A 22 -10.90 -8.50 -6.44
N HIS A 23 -10.18 -9.00 -5.44
CA HIS A 23 -10.81 -9.47 -4.20
C HIS A 23 -11.56 -8.31 -3.52
N SER A 24 -10.92 -7.14 -3.42
CA SER A 24 -11.54 -5.95 -2.83
C SER A 24 -12.83 -5.58 -3.54
N ALA A 25 -12.80 -5.47 -4.87
CA ALA A 25 -13.96 -5.10 -5.69
C ALA A 25 -15.14 -6.07 -5.47
N ARG A 26 -14.86 -7.38 -5.39
CA ARG A 26 -15.87 -8.40 -5.10
C ARG A 26 -16.48 -8.22 -3.71
N VAL A 27 -15.67 -8.01 -2.68
CA VAL A 27 -16.16 -7.80 -1.31
C VAL A 27 -16.92 -6.47 -1.19
N PHE A 28 -16.42 -5.38 -1.80
CA PHE A 28 -17.14 -4.10 -1.88
C PHE A 28 -18.51 -4.26 -2.55
N SER A 29 -18.60 -5.07 -3.61
CA SER A 29 -19.86 -5.31 -4.32
C SER A 29 -20.84 -6.15 -3.49
N ALA A 30 -20.36 -7.08 -2.68
CA ALA A 30 -21.18 -7.88 -1.78
C ALA A 30 -21.69 -7.09 -0.56
N TYR A 31 -20.93 -6.09 -0.09
CA TYR A 31 -21.23 -5.34 1.15
C TYR A 31 -21.16 -3.81 0.98
N PRO A 32 -21.82 -3.20 -0.03
CA PRO A 32 -21.59 -1.81 -0.41
C PRO A 32 -21.89 -0.79 0.69
N GLN A 33 -22.81 -1.12 1.60
CA GLN A 33 -23.22 -0.24 2.70
C GLN A 33 -22.30 -0.35 3.93
N HIS A 34 -21.41 -1.35 3.96
CA HIS A 34 -20.55 -1.64 5.10
C HIS A 34 -19.13 -1.08 4.96
N PHE A 35 -18.87 -0.28 3.93
CA PHE A 35 -17.55 0.33 3.72
C PHE A 35 -17.60 1.86 3.78
N ALA A 36 -16.80 2.42 4.68
CA ALA A 36 -16.40 3.82 4.65
C ALA A 36 -15.10 4.04 3.85
N CYS A 37 -14.27 3.00 3.72
CA CYS A 37 -12.99 3.06 3.00
C CYS A 37 -13.20 3.27 1.49
N ARG A 38 -12.61 4.34 0.95
CA ARG A 38 -12.57 4.71 -0.48
C ARG A 38 -11.45 5.72 -0.72
N ALA A 39 -11.21 6.11 -1.96
CA ALA A 39 -10.31 7.24 -2.25
C ALA A 39 -10.78 8.47 -1.46
N GLY A 40 -9.85 9.12 -0.75
CA GLY A 40 -10.14 10.22 0.18
C GLY A 40 -10.40 9.78 1.64
N CYS A 41 -10.43 8.49 1.96
CA CYS A 41 -10.32 8.02 3.34
C CYS A 41 -8.84 7.98 3.75
N ASP A 42 -8.45 8.85 4.70
CA ASP A 42 -7.07 9.05 5.12
C ASP A 42 -6.75 8.50 6.52
N ARG A 43 -7.71 7.83 7.17
CA ARG A 43 -7.56 7.34 8.56
C ARG A 43 -6.32 6.44 8.72
N CYS A 44 -6.04 5.60 7.74
CA CYS A 44 -4.85 4.73 7.74
C CYS A 44 -3.57 5.46 7.32
N CYS A 45 -3.68 6.64 6.72
CA CYS A 45 -2.57 7.50 6.33
C CYS A 45 -2.13 8.45 7.45
N GLN A 46 -2.76 8.42 8.63
CA GLN A 46 -2.36 9.23 9.78
C GLN A 46 -1.10 8.70 10.51
N SER A 47 -0.52 7.60 10.02
CA SER A 47 0.73 7.03 10.55
C SER A 47 1.70 6.75 9.40
N GLU A 48 2.99 6.99 9.65
CA GLU A 48 4.07 6.62 8.74
C GLU A 48 4.06 5.10 8.48
N ARG A 49 4.37 4.72 7.24
CA ARG A 49 4.32 3.33 6.80
C ARG A 49 5.70 2.88 6.37
N THR A 50 6.00 1.61 6.61
CA THR A 50 7.18 0.97 6.04
C THR A 50 6.76 -0.04 4.99
N VAL A 51 7.55 -0.15 3.94
CA VAL A 51 7.33 -1.01 2.77
C VAL A 51 8.56 -1.87 2.50
N SER A 52 8.41 -2.94 1.72
CA SER A 52 9.55 -3.74 1.26
C SER A 52 10.36 -2.99 0.22
N ASP A 53 11.55 -3.48 -0.13
CA ASP A 53 12.41 -2.85 -1.15
C ASP A 53 11.73 -2.82 -2.53
N VAL A 54 11.06 -3.91 -2.93
CA VAL A 54 10.31 -3.96 -4.20
C VAL A 54 9.13 -2.98 -4.24
N GLU A 55 8.42 -2.82 -3.12
CA GLU A 55 7.35 -1.83 -3.01
C GLU A 55 7.90 -0.42 -3.01
N HIS A 56 9.02 -0.18 -2.34
CA HIS A 56 9.69 1.11 -2.34
C HIS A 56 10.15 1.48 -3.74
N ALA A 57 10.74 0.56 -4.50
CA ALA A 57 11.15 0.80 -5.88
C ALA A 57 9.96 1.20 -6.76
N SER A 58 8.85 0.45 -6.68
CA SER A 58 7.61 0.79 -7.37
C SER A 58 7.07 2.17 -6.96
N LEU A 59 7.14 2.53 -5.68
CA LEU A 59 6.71 3.85 -5.23
C LEU A 59 7.65 4.97 -5.70
N THR A 60 8.96 4.72 -5.79
CA THR A 60 9.92 5.68 -6.36
C THR A 60 9.55 6.01 -7.80
N GLU A 61 9.27 4.99 -8.62
CA GLU A 61 8.82 5.17 -10.01
C GLU A 61 7.51 5.97 -10.07
N ALA A 62 6.53 5.62 -9.24
CA ALA A 62 5.25 6.31 -9.19
C ALA A 62 5.38 7.78 -8.77
N VAL A 63 6.22 8.09 -7.77
CA VAL A 63 6.50 9.46 -7.33
C VAL A 63 7.23 10.24 -8.41
N ALA A 64 8.21 9.64 -9.09
CA ALA A 64 8.92 10.29 -10.19
C ALA A 64 7.99 10.65 -11.35
N ALA A 65 6.96 9.84 -11.62
CA ALA A 65 5.97 10.09 -12.66
C ALA A 65 4.95 11.19 -12.31
N LEU A 66 4.88 11.67 -11.05
CA LEU A 66 3.95 12.72 -10.66
C LEU A 66 4.29 14.08 -11.30
N PRO A 67 3.29 14.98 -11.47
CA PRO A 67 3.55 16.34 -11.91
C PRO A 67 4.58 17.06 -11.02
N PRO A 68 5.46 17.91 -11.58
CA PRO A 68 6.50 18.61 -10.81
C PRO A 68 5.96 19.36 -9.59
N LEU A 69 4.81 20.03 -9.73
CA LEU A 69 4.16 20.74 -8.63
C LEU A 69 3.72 19.78 -7.51
N THR A 70 3.17 18.61 -7.86
CA THR A 70 2.80 17.58 -6.88
C THR A 70 4.02 17.06 -6.13
N ARG A 71 5.14 16.83 -6.83
CA ARG A 71 6.40 16.41 -6.19
C ARG A 71 6.96 17.48 -5.25
N ALA A 72 6.90 18.76 -5.64
CA ALA A 72 7.31 19.87 -4.78
C ALA A 72 6.48 19.93 -3.49
N ARG A 73 5.14 19.85 -3.62
CA ARG A 73 4.22 19.79 -2.46
C ARG A 73 4.53 18.61 -1.54
N LEU A 74 4.83 17.44 -2.12
CA LEU A 74 5.22 16.26 -1.36
C LEU A 74 6.55 16.44 -0.60
N ALA A 75 7.52 17.17 -1.16
CA ALA A 75 8.80 17.43 -0.51
C ALA A 75 8.72 18.50 0.59
N GLU A 76 7.79 19.45 0.46
CA GLU A 76 7.60 20.55 1.42
C GLU A 76 6.72 20.15 2.62
N GLN A 77 5.93 19.07 2.52
CA GLN A 77 5.05 18.67 3.60
C GLN A 77 5.82 18.25 4.86
N THR A 78 5.27 18.56 6.03
CA THR A 78 5.82 18.21 7.34
C THR A 78 4.95 17.22 8.12
N SER A 79 4.06 16.53 7.41
CA SER A 79 3.09 15.60 8.00
C SER A 79 3.76 14.55 8.88
N ALA A 80 3.19 14.30 10.06
CA ALA A 80 3.53 13.15 10.90
C ALA A 80 2.89 11.84 10.40
N GLY A 81 2.00 11.93 9.42
CA GLY A 81 1.37 10.79 8.74
C GLY A 81 2.15 10.32 7.51
N CYS A 82 1.47 9.60 6.63
CA CYS A 82 2.03 9.10 5.39
C CYS A 82 2.53 10.26 4.50
N SER A 83 3.82 10.20 4.16
CA SER A 83 4.51 11.20 3.36
C SER A 83 4.06 11.27 1.87
N LEU A 84 3.06 10.48 1.46
CA LEU A 84 2.46 10.51 0.12
C LEU A 84 1.01 11.03 0.13
N LEU A 85 0.52 11.54 1.27
CA LEU A 85 -0.82 12.09 1.42
C LEU A 85 -0.79 13.60 1.09
N LEU A 86 -1.65 14.05 0.18
CA LEU A 86 -1.93 15.47 -0.06
C LEU A 86 -3.44 15.68 -0.05
N ASP A 87 -3.91 16.70 0.66
CA ASP A 87 -5.33 17.09 0.67
C ASP A 87 -6.29 15.93 0.99
N GLY A 88 -5.90 15.01 1.89
CA GLY A 88 -6.69 13.82 2.26
C GLY A 88 -6.65 12.67 1.24
N GLN A 89 -5.87 12.78 0.17
CA GLN A 89 -5.76 11.76 -0.88
C GLN A 89 -4.31 11.33 -1.11
N CYS A 90 -4.11 10.03 -1.35
CA CYS A 90 -2.79 9.52 -1.70
C CYS A 90 -2.41 9.98 -3.11
N SER A 91 -1.27 10.66 -3.25
CA SER A 91 -0.76 11.17 -4.53
C SER A 91 -0.44 10.07 -5.55
N VAL A 92 -0.19 8.84 -5.07
CA VAL A 92 0.08 7.64 -5.90
C VAL A 92 -0.95 6.54 -5.62
N TYR A 93 -2.24 6.89 -5.53
CA TYR A 93 -3.31 5.97 -5.12
C TYR A 93 -3.34 4.65 -5.92
N ALA A 94 -3.02 4.70 -7.21
CA ALA A 94 -2.96 3.56 -8.11
C ALA A 94 -1.78 2.61 -7.84
N ASP A 95 -0.73 3.08 -7.15
CA ASP A 95 0.51 2.34 -6.84
C ASP A 95 0.65 2.03 -5.34
N ARG A 96 -0.45 2.17 -4.58
CA ARG A 96 -0.47 1.90 -3.15
C ARG A 96 0.13 0.52 -2.81
N PRO A 97 0.93 0.43 -1.72
CA PRO A 97 1.44 -0.84 -1.19
C PRO A 97 0.34 -1.86 -0.88
N VAL A 98 0.70 -3.13 -0.79
CA VAL A 98 -0.23 -4.23 -0.47
C VAL A 98 -0.94 -3.97 0.85
N ILE A 99 -0.21 -3.52 1.89
CA ILE A 99 -0.79 -3.18 3.19
C ILE A 99 -1.84 -2.06 3.09
N CYS A 100 -1.61 -1.05 2.24
CA CYS A 100 -2.54 0.05 2.03
C CYS A 100 -3.80 -0.39 1.27
N ARG A 101 -3.69 -1.43 0.43
CA ARG A 101 -4.82 -2.00 -0.32
C ARG A 101 -5.67 -2.93 0.56
N SER A 102 -5.06 -3.66 1.47
CA SER A 102 -5.75 -4.65 2.31
C SER A 102 -6.40 -4.06 3.57
N HIS A 103 -5.87 -2.97 4.14
CA HIS A 103 -6.27 -2.44 5.45
C HIS A 103 -7.77 -2.13 5.64
N GLY A 104 -8.52 -1.86 4.57
CA GLY A 104 -9.96 -1.62 4.63
C GLY A 104 -10.82 -2.89 4.63
N LEU A 105 -10.27 -4.04 4.23
CA LEU A 105 -11.04 -5.26 4.04
C LEU A 105 -11.28 -5.99 5.37
N PRO A 106 -12.19 -6.97 5.40
CA PRO A 106 -12.16 -8.02 6.41
C PRO A 106 -10.87 -8.82 6.24
N LEU A 107 -10.07 -8.90 7.31
CA LEU A 107 -8.76 -9.55 7.31
C LEU A 107 -8.75 -10.73 8.29
N MET A 108 -8.04 -11.80 7.93
CA MET A 108 -7.66 -12.87 8.85
C MET A 108 -6.19 -12.66 9.27
N MET A 109 -5.95 -12.49 10.56
CA MET A 109 -4.65 -12.26 11.17
C MET A 109 -4.53 -13.11 12.44
N GLU A 110 -3.53 -14.00 12.51
CA GLU A 110 -3.27 -14.82 13.71
C GLU A 110 -4.52 -15.59 14.21
N GLY A 111 -5.30 -16.14 13.29
CA GLY A 111 -6.54 -16.87 13.59
C GLY A 111 -7.71 -15.98 14.02
N ARG A 112 -7.57 -14.66 13.96
CA ARG A 112 -8.60 -13.68 14.32
C ARG A 112 -9.02 -12.86 13.10
N ARG A 113 -10.32 -12.56 13.04
CA ARG A 113 -10.85 -11.63 12.05
C ARG A 113 -10.75 -10.20 12.58
N ASP A 114 -10.32 -9.29 11.72
CA ASP A 114 -10.24 -7.86 12.01
C ASP A 114 -10.69 -7.04 10.80
N THR A 115 -11.04 -5.78 11.03
CA THR A 115 -11.31 -4.82 9.95
C THR A 115 -11.12 -3.39 10.45
N CYS A 116 -11.04 -2.44 9.52
CA CYS A 116 -11.01 -1.03 9.85
C CYS A 116 -12.22 -0.66 10.72
N PRO A 117 -12.06 0.09 11.84
CA PRO A 117 -13.16 0.45 12.74
C PRO A 117 -14.22 1.37 12.10
N LEU A 118 -13.98 1.84 10.88
CA LEU A 118 -14.93 2.62 10.10
C LEU A 118 -15.83 1.75 9.21
N ASN A 119 -15.46 0.50 8.98
CA ASN A 119 -16.20 -0.44 8.14
C ASN A 119 -16.97 -1.45 9.01
N PHE A 120 -17.95 -2.14 8.43
CA PHE A 120 -18.72 -3.22 9.05
C PHE A 120 -19.30 -2.88 10.44
N LYS A 121 -19.69 -1.62 10.67
CA LYS A 121 -20.25 -1.18 11.96
C LYS A 121 -21.55 -1.90 12.35
N ASP A 122 -22.37 -2.19 11.35
CA ASP A 122 -23.70 -2.77 11.52
C ASP A 122 -23.76 -4.26 11.10
N LEU A 123 -22.62 -4.87 10.78
CA LEU A 123 -22.51 -6.28 10.38
C LEU A 123 -21.31 -6.96 11.06
N PRO A 124 -21.53 -7.96 11.94
CA PRO A 124 -20.43 -8.66 12.59
C PRO A 124 -19.52 -9.38 11.59
N ILE A 125 -18.23 -9.03 11.55
CA ILE A 125 -17.24 -9.65 10.66
C ILE A 125 -17.03 -11.16 10.91
N ALA A 126 -17.43 -11.65 12.09
CA ALA A 126 -17.43 -13.07 12.42
C ALA A 126 -18.42 -13.88 11.56
N ALA A 127 -19.49 -13.26 11.08
CA ALA A 127 -20.52 -13.91 10.27
C ALA A 127 -20.17 -13.96 8.77
N LEU A 128 -19.08 -13.29 8.35
CA LEU A 128 -18.72 -13.25 6.94
C LEU A 128 -18.28 -14.63 6.42
N PRO A 129 -18.58 -14.98 5.16
CA PRO A 129 -18.01 -16.15 4.52
C PRO A 129 -16.47 -16.07 4.46
N GLU A 130 -15.77 -17.20 4.56
CA GLU A 130 -14.30 -17.22 4.54
C GLU A 130 -13.71 -16.61 3.27
N GLN A 131 -14.38 -16.79 2.12
CA GLN A 131 -13.93 -16.20 0.87
C GLN A 131 -13.93 -14.67 0.89
N ASP A 132 -14.68 -14.03 1.79
CA ASP A 132 -14.75 -12.56 1.93
C ASP A 132 -13.75 -12.01 2.94
N VAL A 133 -12.98 -12.90 3.58
CA VAL A 133 -11.96 -12.54 4.57
C VAL A 133 -10.58 -12.81 3.99
N LEU A 134 -9.80 -11.76 3.81
CA LEU A 134 -8.49 -11.84 3.18
C LEU A 134 -7.41 -12.27 4.19
N SER A 135 -6.68 -13.35 3.89
CA SER A 135 -5.58 -13.81 4.73
C SER A 135 -4.35 -12.91 4.59
N VAL A 136 -3.98 -12.23 5.69
CA VAL A 136 -2.78 -11.39 5.75
C VAL A 136 -1.52 -12.23 5.68
N GLU A 137 -1.53 -13.44 6.24
CA GLU A 137 -0.40 -14.37 6.17
C GLU A 137 -0.13 -14.81 4.73
N ALA A 138 -1.18 -15.16 3.97
CA ALA A 138 -1.04 -15.53 2.57
C ALA A 138 -0.51 -14.35 1.72
N LEU A 139 -1.06 -13.16 1.93
CA LEU A 139 -0.57 -11.94 1.25
C LEU A 139 0.89 -11.65 1.57
N THR A 140 1.26 -11.73 2.85
CA THR A 140 2.61 -11.44 3.32
C THR A 140 3.59 -12.46 2.76
N THR A 141 3.23 -13.74 2.75
CA THR A 141 4.05 -14.81 2.15
C THR A 141 4.37 -14.52 0.69
N VAL A 142 3.36 -14.16 -0.12
CA VAL A 142 3.59 -13.82 -1.53
C VAL A 142 4.43 -12.56 -1.67
N LEU A 143 4.16 -11.50 -0.90
CA LEU A 143 4.93 -10.26 -0.95
C LEU A 143 6.41 -10.47 -0.57
N VAL A 144 6.68 -11.29 0.44
CA VAL A 144 8.04 -11.65 0.85
C VAL A 144 8.76 -12.41 -0.26
N ALA A 145 8.10 -13.37 -0.91
CA ALA A 145 8.68 -14.09 -2.04
C ALA A 145 9.02 -13.14 -3.21
N VAL A 146 8.10 -12.22 -3.55
CA VAL A 146 8.35 -11.20 -4.59
C VAL A 146 9.51 -10.28 -4.21
N ASN A 147 9.57 -9.82 -2.95
CA ASN A 147 10.66 -8.98 -2.47
C ASN A 147 12.01 -9.71 -2.49
N LYS A 148 12.03 -11.00 -2.14
CA LYS A 148 13.25 -11.81 -2.18
C LYS A 148 13.81 -11.88 -3.60
N LEU A 149 12.98 -12.17 -4.59
CA LEU A 149 13.39 -12.18 -6.01
C LEU A 149 13.93 -10.81 -6.45
N TYR A 150 13.29 -9.72 -6.00
CA TYR A 150 13.78 -8.37 -6.27
C TYR A 150 15.16 -8.11 -5.66
N CYS A 151 15.38 -8.50 -4.41
CA CYS A 151 16.68 -8.34 -3.73
C CYS A 151 17.77 -9.23 -4.35
N GLU A 152 17.43 -10.42 -4.86
CA GLU A 152 18.36 -11.29 -5.59
C GLU A 152 18.80 -10.64 -6.93
N GLU A 153 17.88 -9.97 -7.63
CA GLU A 153 18.18 -9.30 -8.91
C GLU A 153 18.93 -7.97 -8.73
N GLN A 154 18.57 -7.16 -7.73
CA GLN A 154 19.07 -5.78 -7.58
C GLN A 154 20.16 -5.65 -6.50
N GLY A 155 20.38 -6.71 -5.71
CA GLY A 155 21.13 -6.65 -4.46
C GLY A 155 20.32 -6.01 -3.33
N GLY A 156 20.41 -6.55 -2.11
CA GLY A 156 19.73 -5.99 -0.95
C GLY A 156 19.44 -7.01 0.14
N ASP A 157 18.74 -6.56 1.18
CA ASP A 157 18.28 -7.39 2.30
C ASP A 157 16.76 -7.61 2.19
N PRO A 158 16.30 -8.85 1.97
CA PRO A 158 14.88 -9.15 1.82
C PRO A 158 14.06 -8.93 3.10
N LEU A 159 14.71 -8.77 4.26
CA LEU A 159 14.06 -8.47 5.54
C LEU A 159 13.99 -6.97 5.82
N ARG A 160 14.71 -6.14 5.06
CA ARG A 160 14.71 -4.69 5.24
C ARG A 160 13.33 -4.11 4.96
N ARG A 161 12.92 -3.17 5.81
CA ARG A 161 11.74 -2.32 5.62
C ARG A 161 12.19 -0.88 5.45
N ARG A 162 11.67 -0.19 4.43
CA ARG A 162 11.97 1.22 4.14
C ARG A 162 10.78 2.09 4.52
N ALA A 163 11.02 3.20 5.20
CA ALA A 163 9.98 4.20 5.44
C ALA A 163 9.52 4.83 4.12
N VAL A 164 8.22 5.02 3.96
CA VAL A 164 7.63 5.72 2.81
C VAL A 164 8.11 7.17 2.76
N GLY A 165 8.33 7.80 3.92
CA GLY A 165 8.92 9.13 4.02
C GLY A 165 10.35 9.26 3.46
N GLY A 166 11.03 8.16 3.15
CA GLY A 166 12.30 8.20 2.42
C GLY A 166 12.18 8.51 0.92
N LEU A 167 10.96 8.48 0.37
CA LEU A 167 10.68 8.71 -1.06
C LEU A 167 10.60 10.19 -1.44
N VAL A 168 10.15 11.02 -0.50
CA VAL A 168 9.98 12.45 -0.70
C VAL A 168 11.13 13.12 0.03
N GLY A 169 12.05 13.67 -0.75
CA GLY A 169 13.28 14.23 -0.21
C GLY A 169 12.94 15.26 0.87
N ARG A 170 13.29 14.98 2.13
CA ARG A 170 13.49 16.05 3.08
C ARG A 170 14.68 16.81 2.51
N GLY A 171 14.44 18.01 1.98
CA GLY A 171 15.54 18.97 1.79
C GLY A 171 16.36 18.93 3.07
N ALA A 172 17.68 18.73 2.92
CA ALA A 172 18.62 18.73 4.02
C ALA A 172 18.31 19.92 4.93
N ARG A 173 17.69 19.67 6.08
CA ARG A 173 17.67 20.65 7.15
C ARG A 173 19.05 20.53 7.76
N GLY A 174 19.90 21.50 7.44
CA GLY A 174 21.19 21.67 8.08
C GLY A 174 20.96 21.75 9.59
N ASP A 175 21.61 20.85 10.30
CA ASP A 175 21.82 20.99 11.73
C ASP A 175 22.79 22.17 11.89
N GLY A 176 22.31 23.22 12.57
CA GLY A 176 23.10 24.37 13.00
C GLY A 176 23.97 24.06 14.20
#